data_AF-A0A919MW42-F1
#
_entry.id   AF-A0A919MW42-F1
#
_cell.length_a   1.000
_cell.length_b   1.000
_cell.length_c   1.000
_cell.angle_alpha   90.00
_cell.angle_beta   90.00
_cell.angle_gamma   90.00
#
_symmetry.space_group_name_H-M   'P 1'
#
loop_
_entity.id
_entity.type
_entity.pdbx_description
1 polymer ?
#
loop_
_entity_poly.entity_id
_entity_poly.type
_entity_poly.pdbx_seq_one_letter_code
_entity_poly.pdbx_strand_id
1 'polypeptide(L)'
;MGSVEEAHAGHLETLLSFVDSKELDRRETFHVWEAELPPAEREAFGALAESAAIRESILEAFPGCTVHNVSSMDEVYVSNMGAKGSDNAFLQHHIDGPFGFFPFLTLLRCLVVIRGNDRVATVFVAQKRASTLRTGQFCWFDYNRDIHYITKSGDQEELLDDSRICLKVHYAVAPQWIGPVRGLFAGWNDTYNRRARQLFLASKNPQSAIGKFLGAVVNGGTFLYPLFLRYVGVLNLLVILLFWQVTAGQPVERTYVFSFVHYFLYFVAYAFRAVEPGKFARDATLFQLIALGTLFYQYGRMGLDVPSLAVAAAGFGLSGLAFLRLGADRTYFGAEFGIVAPGRVSGFPYGVIPHPMIAGKLIGFAGLALHAPFRAAWWPLLVAHVVCYLLVLCQEVAGRHLGDSYRFEATYRDFARFHQRTGNVVVHLVTTGIGLLGILGLIGASAPPSAVAFAAALYAFFCAYTAPDQTALMSILYVGVVLAAYFVLPPLGWLVPAGLLVAGTLAQELSHVVYRERTYLSSYQGQRGAWGQFVLHSVLLVPLLCRAAFFRAAIRDPSGQPAA
;
A
#
# COMPACT_ATOMS: atom_id res chain seq x y z
N MET A 1 7.53 -14.49 -4.94
CA MET A 1 7.40 -15.87 -5.46
C MET A 1 8.79 -16.38 -5.76
N GLY A 2 9.02 -17.67 -5.62
CA GLY A 2 10.30 -18.31 -5.92
C GLY A 2 10.15 -19.81 -6.06
N SER A 3 11.27 -20.51 -6.06
CA SER A 3 11.32 -21.97 -6.00
C SER A 3 12.29 -22.38 -4.92
N VAL A 4 11.93 -23.43 -4.18
CA VAL A 4 12.85 -24.04 -3.23
C VAL A 4 13.99 -24.71 -4.00
N GLU A 5 15.11 -24.89 -3.32
CA GLU A 5 16.32 -25.49 -3.84
C GLU A 5 16.08 -26.95 -4.25
N GLU A 6 16.78 -27.42 -5.28
CA GLU A 6 16.69 -28.81 -5.77
C GLU A 6 17.04 -29.84 -4.67
N ALA A 7 17.91 -29.46 -3.73
CA ALA A 7 18.25 -30.25 -2.55
C ALA A 7 17.03 -30.59 -1.67
N HIS A 8 15.91 -29.89 -1.82
CA HIS A 8 14.67 -30.18 -1.10
C HIS A 8 13.74 -31.17 -1.82
N ALA A 9 14.11 -31.73 -2.97
CA ALA A 9 13.28 -32.69 -3.70
C ALA A 9 12.86 -33.89 -2.82
N GLY A 10 13.79 -34.47 -2.05
CA GLY A 10 13.49 -35.56 -1.13
C GLY A 10 12.53 -35.16 0.00
N HIS A 11 12.57 -33.90 0.48
CA HIS A 11 11.63 -33.42 1.48
C HIS A 11 10.21 -33.25 0.91
N LEU A 12 10.09 -32.80 -0.34
CA LEU A 12 8.82 -32.73 -1.06
C LEU A 12 8.19 -34.13 -1.20
N GLU A 13 8.99 -35.13 -1.59
CA GLU A 13 8.54 -36.52 -1.74
C GLU A 13 8.09 -37.15 -0.41
N THR A 14 8.84 -36.91 0.68
CA THR A 14 8.46 -37.38 2.02
C THR A 14 7.08 -36.84 2.43
N LEU A 15 6.85 -35.53 2.27
CA LEU A 15 5.56 -34.93 2.64
C LEU A 15 4.43 -35.35 1.70
N LEU A 16 4.72 -35.54 0.41
CA LEU A 16 3.76 -36.05 -0.56
C LEU A 16 3.30 -37.45 -0.19
N SER A 17 4.25 -38.33 0.13
CA SER A 17 3.99 -39.72 0.54
C SER A 17 3.14 -39.78 1.80
N PHE A 18 3.42 -38.91 2.77
CA PHE A 18 2.62 -38.79 3.99
C PHE A 18 1.17 -38.40 3.69
N VAL A 19 0.93 -37.42 2.81
CA VAL A 19 -0.43 -36.99 2.47
C VAL A 19 -1.17 -38.08 1.70
N ASP A 20 -0.51 -38.72 0.74
CA ASP A 20 -1.10 -39.81 -0.06
C ASP A 20 -1.39 -41.05 0.78
N SER A 21 -0.71 -41.23 1.93
CA SER A 21 -1.00 -42.32 2.86
C SER A 21 -2.23 -42.07 3.74
N LYS A 22 -2.86 -40.89 3.68
CA LYS A 22 -4.05 -40.57 4.48
C LYS A 22 -5.32 -40.86 3.70
N GLU A 23 -6.31 -41.41 4.39
CA GLU A 23 -7.67 -41.51 3.87
C GLU A 23 -8.34 -40.13 3.99
N LEU A 24 -8.24 -39.33 2.92
CA LEU A 24 -8.78 -37.98 2.89
C LEU A 24 -10.24 -37.98 2.43
N ASP A 25 -11.13 -37.32 3.17
CA ASP A 25 -12.43 -36.97 2.64
C ASP A 25 -12.27 -35.88 1.58
N ARG A 26 -12.56 -36.23 0.32
CA ARG A 26 -12.52 -35.31 -0.82
C ARG A 26 -13.55 -34.17 -0.74
N ARG A 27 -14.37 -34.12 0.31
CA ARG A 27 -15.34 -33.05 0.59
C ARG A 27 -14.93 -32.13 1.71
N GLU A 28 -13.83 -32.38 2.40
CA GLU A 28 -13.32 -31.52 3.47
C GLU A 28 -11.87 -31.10 3.20
N THR A 29 -11.51 -29.91 3.67
CA THR A 29 -10.10 -29.49 3.71
C THR A 29 -9.33 -30.30 4.74
N PHE A 30 -8.13 -30.75 4.39
CA PHE A 30 -7.25 -31.46 5.34
C PHE A 30 -6.15 -30.53 5.84
N HIS A 31 -5.94 -30.58 7.15
CA HIS A 31 -5.02 -29.72 7.88
C HIS A 31 -4.34 -30.51 8.99
N VAL A 32 -3.02 -30.56 8.98
CA VAL A 32 -2.22 -31.13 10.08
C VAL A 32 -1.15 -30.14 10.48
N TRP A 33 -1.11 -29.78 11.76
CA TRP A 33 -0.09 -28.87 12.28
C TRP A 33 1.28 -29.54 12.23
N GLU A 34 2.35 -28.76 12.00
CA GLU A 34 3.72 -29.27 11.99
C GLU A 34 4.04 -30.06 13.27
N ALA A 35 3.61 -29.56 14.42
CA ALA A 35 3.82 -30.20 15.73
C ALA A 35 3.14 -31.58 15.88
N GLU A 36 2.22 -31.93 14.99
CA GLU A 36 1.49 -33.20 14.96
C GLU A 36 2.06 -34.18 13.92
N LEU A 37 2.98 -33.74 13.07
CA LEU A 37 3.62 -34.60 12.07
C LEU A 37 4.53 -35.65 12.73
N PRO A 38 4.64 -36.86 12.16
CA PRO A 38 5.63 -37.83 12.60
C PRO A 38 7.07 -37.30 12.36
N PRO A 39 8.09 -37.90 13.00
CA PRO A 39 9.43 -37.30 13.06
C PRO A 39 10.06 -37.01 11.70
N ALA A 40 9.96 -37.94 10.74
CA ALA A 40 10.57 -37.79 9.41
C ALA A 40 9.89 -36.68 8.58
N GLU A 41 8.56 -36.62 8.63
CA GLU A 41 7.77 -35.59 7.95
C GLU A 41 7.97 -34.22 8.59
N ARG A 42 8.11 -34.17 9.92
CA ARG A 42 8.40 -32.93 10.65
C ARG A 42 9.79 -32.39 10.28
N GLU A 43 10.78 -33.26 10.18
CA GLU A 43 12.12 -32.89 9.72
C GLU A 43 12.08 -32.36 8.27
N ALA A 44 11.37 -33.06 7.37
CA ALA A 44 11.17 -32.60 6.00
C ALA A 44 10.44 -31.25 5.92
N PHE A 45 9.41 -31.05 6.75
CA PHE A 45 8.69 -29.79 6.87
C PHE A 45 9.63 -28.66 7.33
N GLY A 46 10.34 -28.87 8.44
CA GLY A 46 11.26 -27.88 8.99
C GLY A 46 12.37 -27.49 8.02
N ALA A 47 12.90 -28.47 7.27
CA ALA A 47 13.90 -28.21 6.25
C ALA A 47 13.37 -27.35 5.08
N LEU A 48 12.12 -27.54 4.66
CA LEU A 48 11.46 -26.68 3.67
C LEU A 48 11.14 -25.28 4.23
N ALA A 49 10.71 -25.20 5.50
CA ALA A 49 10.44 -23.95 6.19
C ALA A 49 11.71 -23.09 6.39
N GLU A 50 12.88 -23.71 6.50
CA GLU A 50 14.17 -23.03 6.63
C GLU A 50 14.94 -22.90 5.28
N SER A 51 14.27 -23.11 4.15
CA SER A 51 14.84 -22.90 2.80
C SER A 51 15.51 -21.52 2.69
N ALA A 52 16.75 -21.50 2.18
CA ALA A 52 17.51 -20.27 2.02
C ALA A 52 16.86 -19.38 0.96
N ALA A 53 16.33 -19.96 -0.11
CA ALA A 53 15.59 -19.23 -1.15
C ALA A 53 14.39 -18.46 -0.57
N ILE A 54 13.62 -19.07 0.35
CA ILE A 54 12.51 -18.38 1.02
C ILE A 54 13.06 -17.23 1.87
N ARG A 55 14.03 -17.51 2.74
CA ARG A 55 14.59 -16.54 3.68
C ARG A 55 15.25 -15.35 2.97
N GLU A 56 16.00 -15.59 1.91
CA GLU A 56 16.64 -14.56 1.09
C GLU A 56 15.59 -13.68 0.41
N SER A 57 14.52 -14.28 -0.15
CA SER A 57 13.45 -13.49 -0.77
C SER A 57 12.74 -12.56 0.23
N ILE A 58 12.58 -13.00 1.49
CA ILE A 58 12.01 -12.16 2.56
C ILE A 58 12.98 -11.05 2.94
N LEU A 59 14.27 -11.36 3.13
CA LEU A 59 15.29 -10.38 3.52
C LEU A 59 15.57 -9.35 2.43
N GLU A 60 15.41 -9.72 1.16
CA GLU A 60 15.48 -8.79 0.02
C GLU A 60 14.33 -7.78 0.08
N ALA A 61 13.10 -8.23 0.39
CA ALA A 61 11.94 -7.36 0.50
C ALA A 61 11.93 -6.52 1.81
N PHE A 62 12.49 -7.08 2.89
CA PHE A 62 12.53 -6.47 4.22
C PHE A 62 13.97 -6.35 4.75
N PRO A 63 14.83 -5.55 4.11
CA PRO A 63 16.21 -5.45 4.56
C PRO A 63 16.29 -4.69 5.88
N GLY A 64 17.30 -5.02 6.68
CA GLY A 64 17.43 -4.53 8.05
C GLY A 64 16.40 -5.12 9.03
N CYS A 65 15.58 -6.08 8.59
CA CYS A 65 14.67 -6.81 9.45
C CYS A 65 15.25 -8.16 9.89
N THR A 66 14.67 -8.68 10.96
CA THR A 66 14.84 -10.05 11.43
C THR A 66 13.63 -10.87 10.99
N VAL A 67 13.88 -12.12 10.62
CA VAL A 67 12.85 -13.09 10.21
C VAL A 67 12.84 -14.21 11.23
N HIS A 68 11.66 -14.61 11.69
CA HIS A 68 11.48 -15.71 12.62
C HIS A 68 10.30 -16.57 12.21
N ASN A 69 10.56 -17.85 11.96
CA ASN A 69 9.51 -18.81 11.72
C ASN A 69 8.60 -18.94 12.97
N VAL A 70 7.29 -19.01 12.74
CA VAL A 70 6.25 -19.16 13.78
C VAL A 70 5.65 -20.55 13.65
N SER A 71 6.45 -21.58 13.94
CA SER A 71 6.10 -23.00 13.75
C SER A 71 4.80 -23.44 14.41
N SER A 72 4.34 -22.75 15.45
CA SER A 72 3.04 -23.03 16.08
C SER A 72 1.83 -22.75 15.17
N MET A 73 2.04 -21.99 14.09
CA MET A 73 1.03 -21.70 13.06
C MET A 73 1.21 -22.53 11.79
N ASP A 74 2.25 -23.36 11.73
CA ASP A 74 2.64 -24.03 10.50
C ASP A 74 1.84 -25.32 10.28
N GLU A 75 1.35 -25.51 9.06
CA GLU A 75 0.49 -26.65 8.74
C GLU A 75 0.71 -27.20 7.33
N VAL A 76 0.54 -28.51 7.19
CA VAL A 76 0.27 -29.17 5.91
C VAL A 76 -1.19 -28.93 5.57
N TYR A 77 -1.45 -28.42 4.36
CA TYR A 77 -2.77 -28.08 3.87
C TYR A 77 -3.04 -28.78 2.53
N VAL A 78 -4.17 -29.47 2.45
CA VAL A 78 -4.70 -30.01 1.20
C VAL A 78 -5.98 -29.26 0.87
N SER A 79 -5.96 -28.55 -0.27
CA SER A 79 -7.13 -27.81 -0.72
C SER A 79 -8.21 -28.77 -1.18
N ASN A 80 -9.44 -28.55 -0.74
CA ASN A 80 -10.59 -29.30 -1.20
C ASN A 80 -11.26 -28.62 -2.39
N MET A 81 -11.86 -29.46 -3.24
CA MET A 81 -12.37 -29.16 -4.57
C MET A 81 -13.90 -29.15 -4.63
N GLY A 82 -14.60 -29.68 -3.62
CA GLY A 82 -16.07 -29.69 -3.49
C GLY A 82 -16.66 -28.84 -2.35
N ALA A 83 -16.06 -27.68 -2.03
CA ALA A 83 -16.36 -26.89 -0.83
C ALA A 83 -17.87 -26.67 -0.56
N LYS A 84 -18.36 -27.15 0.59
CA LYS A 84 -19.63 -26.73 1.21
C LYS A 84 -19.33 -26.09 2.57
N GLY A 85 -20.11 -25.07 2.94
CA GLY A 85 -20.01 -24.42 4.24
C GLY A 85 -18.90 -23.36 4.32
N SER A 86 -18.14 -23.40 5.41
CA SER A 86 -17.24 -22.32 5.83
C SER A 86 -15.98 -22.17 4.96
N ASP A 87 -15.64 -23.20 4.17
CA ASP A 87 -14.54 -23.16 3.18
C ASP A 87 -14.81 -22.21 2.00
N ASN A 88 -16.06 -21.77 1.82
CA ASN A 88 -16.40 -20.69 0.87
C ASN A 88 -15.74 -19.35 1.25
N ALA A 89 -15.34 -19.17 2.52
CA ALA A 89 -14.65 -17.96 2.94
C ALA A 89 -13.34 -17.75 2.16
N PHE A 90 -12.64 -18.83 1.75
CA PHE A 90 -11.40 -18.75 0.99
C PHE A 90 -11.60 -18.40 -0.50
N LEU A 91 -12.82 -18.61 -1.02
CA LEU A 91 -13.22 -18.20 -2.38
C LEU A 91 -13.66 -16.73 -2.44
N GLN A 92 -13.93 -16.14 -1.28
CA GLN A 92 -14.29 -14.74 -1.14
C GLN A 92 -13.05 -13.92 -0.76
N HIS A 93 -13.13 -12.60 -0.97
CA HIS A 93 -12.08 -11.69 -0.57
C HIS A 93 -11.93 -11.71 0.95
N HIS A 94 -10.77 -12.12 1.45
CA HIS A 94 -10.49 -12.18 2.89
C HIS A 94 -9.05 -11.75 3.20
N ILE A 95 -8.81 -11.55 4.48
CA ILE A 95 -7.49 -11.37 5.09
C ILE A 95 -7.41 -12.40 6.21
N ASP A 96 -6.27 -13.07 6.36
CA ASP A 96 -6.14 -14.19 7.30
C ASP A 96 -6.06 -13.73 8.76
N GLY A 97 -5.57 -12.52 9.01
CA GLY A 97 -5.36 -11.97 10.35
C GLY A 97 -5.84 -10.52 10.54
N PRO A 98 -6.16 -10.12 11.78
CA PRO A 98 -6.72 -8.81 12.06
C PRO A 98 -5.65 -7.77 12.45
N PHE A 99 -4.38 -8.16 12.55
CA PHE A 99 -3.34 -7.36 13.18
C PHE A 99 -2.59 -6.43 12.22
N GLY A 100 -3.21 -6.11 11.07
CA GLY A 100 -2.59 -5.30 10.00
C GLY A 100 -2.35 -3.84 10.39
N PHE A 101 -2.91 -3.40 11.51
CA PHE A 101 -2.74 -2.04 12.02
C PHE A 101 -1.43 -1.84 12.81
N PHE A 102 -0.73 -2.91 13.23
CA PHE A 102 0.52 -2.76 13.98
C PHE A 102 1.66 -2.32 13.06
N PRO A 103 2.23 -1.12 13.23
CA PRO A 103 3.24 -0.62 12.33
C PRO A 103 4.53 -1.45 12.43
N PHE A 104 5.28 -1.54 11.33
CA PHE A 104 6.59 -2.22 11.20
C PHE A 104 6.60 -3.75 11.39
N LEU A 105 5.59 -4.30 12.04
CA LEU A 105 5.45 -5.73 12.27
C LEU A 105 4.63 -6.35 11.13
N THR A 106 5.19 -7.38 10.53
CA THR A 106 4.57 -8.11 9.43
C THR A 106 4.59 -9.59 9.77
N LEU A 107 3.45 -10.26 9.62
CA LEU A 107 3.41 -11.71 9.63
C LEU A 107 3.23 -12.16 8.19
N LEU A 108 4.22 -12.85 7.66
CA LEU A 108 4.15 -13.43 6.33
C LEU A 108 3.57 -14.83 6.43
N ARG A 109 2.62 -15.16 5.55
CA ARG A 109 2.25 -16.54 5.24
C ARG A 109 2.91 -16.92 3.93
N CYS A 110 3.73 -17.95 3.95
CA CYS A 110 4.38 -18.56 2.81
C CYS A 110 3.66 -19.87 2.46
N LEU A 111 3.20 -19.98 1.22
CA LEU A 111 2.67 -21.20 0.64
C LEU A 111 3.81 -21.90 -0.10
N VAL A 112 4.26 -23.05 0.40
CA VAL A 112 5.25 -23.91 -0.28
C VAL A 112 4.51 -25.07 -0.92
N VAL A 113 4.56 -25.19 -2.24
CA VAL A 113 3.73 -26.16 -2.96
C VAL A 113 4.41 -27.52 -3.06
N ILE A 114 3.76 -28.53 -2.50
CA ILE A 114 4.19 -29.94 -2.57
C ILE A 114 3.63 -30.59 -3.84
N ARG A 115 2.34 -30.37 -4.12
CA ARG A 115 1.66 -30.78 -5.36
C ARG A 115 0.94 -29.57 -5.93
N GLY A 116 1.42 -29.09 -7.08
CA GLY A 116 0.80 -27.98 -7.81
C GLY A 116 -0.52 -28.40 -8.45
N ASN A 117 -1.36 -27.40 -8.73
CA ASN A 117 -2.57 -27.59 -9.54
C ASN A 117 -2.78 -26.33 -10.39
N ASP A 118 -2.72 -26.49 -11.72
CA ASP A 118 -2.83 -25.40 -12.69
C ASP A 118 -4.22 -24.72 -12.72
N ARG A 119 -5.22 -25.33 -12.09
CA ARG A 119 -6.61 -24.88 -11.99
C ARG A 119 -6.91 -24.08 -10.73
N VAL A 120 -5.96 -23.99 -9.79
CA VAL A 120 -6.14 -23.29 -8.52
C VAL A 120 -5.17 -22.12 -8.44
N ALA A 121 -5.69 -20.92 -8.69
CA ALA A 121 -4.90 -19.70 -8.61
C ALA A 121 -5.22 -18.93 -7.33
N THR A 122 -4.18 -18.36 -6.71
CA THR A 122 -4.34 -17.38 -5.63
C THR A 122 -4.31 -15.99 -6.25
N VAL A 123 -5.34 -15.19 -5.96
CA VAL A 123 -5.50 -13.82 -6.49
C VAL A 123 -5.22 -12.81 -5.39
N PHE A 124 -4.31 -11.87 -5.65
CA PHE A 124 -3.98 -10.76 -4.77
C PHE A 124 -4.60 -9.47 -5.27
N VAL A 125 -5.50 -8.88 -4.48
CA VAL A 125 -6.39 -7.79 -4.93
C VAL A 125 -5.64 -6.48 -5.12
N ALA A 126 -4.70 -6.14 -4.24
CA ALA A 126 -3.97 -4.88 -4.30
C ALA A 126 -3.01 -4.84 -5.51
N GLN A 127 -2.34 -5.94 -5.78
CA GLN A 127 -1.39 -6.11 -6.88
C GLN A 127 -2.08 -6.45 -8.21
N LYS A 128 -3.38 -6.77 -8.19
CA LYS A 128 -4.17 -7.21 -9.36
C LYS A 128 -3.51 -8.36 -10.11
N ARG A 129 -2.98 -9.34 -9.37
CA ARG A 129 -2.25 -10.48 -9.90
C ARG A 129 -2.87 -11.79 -9.45
N ALA A 130 -3.02 -12.71 -10.39
CA ALA A 130 -3.32 -14.11 -10.11
C ALA A 130 -2.06 -14.95 -10.33
N SER A 131 -1.80 -15.89 -9.42
CA SER A 131 -0.66 -16.79 -9.53
C SER A 131 -1.11 -18.23 -9.30
N THR A 132 -0.78 -19.08 -10.25
CA THR A 132 -0.79 -20.53 -10.07
C THR A 132 0.61 -20.99 -9.75
N LEU A 133 0.75 -21.85 -8.74
CA LEU A 133 2.02 -22.32 -8.23
C LEU A 133 2.19 -23.80 -8.54
N ARG A 134 3.37 -24.15 -9.06
CA ARG A 134 3.78 -25.52 -9.35
C ARG A 134 4.49 -26.16 -8.16
N THR A 135 4.64 -27.48 -8.19
CA THR A 135 5.46 -28.22 -7.21
C THR A 135 6.85 -27.59 -7.05
N GLY A 136 7.30 -27.44 -5.80
CA GLY A 136 8.56 -26.79 -5.44
C GLY A 136 8.52 -25.26 -5.50
N GLN A 137 7.44 -24.64 -5.99
CA GLN A 137 7.32 -23.18 -5.97
C GLN A 137 6.76 -22.69 -4.65
N PHE A 138 7.11 -21.45 -4.31
CA PHE A 138 6.55 -20.77 -3.15
C PHE A 138 6.09 -19.35 -3.46
N CYS A 139 5.10 -18.88 -2.69
CA CYS A 139 4.78 -17.46 -2.59
C CYS A 139 4.52 -17.09 -1.14
N TRP A 140 4.87 -15.87 -0.76
CA TRP A 140 4.48 -15.33 0.54
C TRP A 140 3.72 -14.02 0.38
N PHE A 141 2.89 -13.71 1.37
CA PHE A 141 2.09 -12.50 1.46
C PHE A 141 1.85 -12.12 2.93
N ASP A 142 1.46 -10.88 3.20
CA ASP A 142 1.18 -10.39 4.55
C ASP A 142 -0.17 -10.94 5.04
N TYR A 143 -0.09 -11.89 5.97
CA TYR A 143 -1.21 -12.56 6.64
C TYR A 143 -2.24 -11.56 7.18
N ASN A 144 -1.78 -10.39 7.62
CA ASN A 144 -2.59 -9.39 8.31
C ASN A 144 -3.08 -8.23 7.43
N ARG A 145 -2.65 -8.16 6.15
CA ARG A 145 -2.91 -6.99 5.30
C ARG A 145 -3.33 -7.33 3.88
N ASP A 146 -2.83 -8.42 3.32
CA ASP A 146 -3.06 -8.75 1.92
C ASP A 146 -4.45 -9.37 1.72
N ILE A 147 -5.31 -8.63 1.04
CA ILE A 147 -6.62 -9.14 0.60
C ILE A 147 -6.38 -10.11 -0.55
N HIS A 148 -6.77 -11.36 -0.33
CA HIS A 148 -6.61 -12.41 -1.31
C HIS A 148 -7.82 -13.35 -1.33
N TYR A 149 -7.89 -14.16 -2.38
CA TYR A 149 -8.89 -15.21 -2.53
C TYR A 149 -8.39 -16.26 -3.53
N ILE A 150 -9.03 -17.43 -3.54
CA ILE A 150 -8.71 -18.52 -4.46
C ILE A 150 -9.73 -18.55 -5.59
N THR A 151 -9.26 -18.61 -6.84
CA THR A 151 -10.09 -18.92 -8.01
C THR A 151 -9.82 -20.34 -8.49
N LYS A 152 -10.88 -21.00 -8.94
CA LYS A 152 -10.85 -22.36 -9.49
C LYS A 152 -11.35 -22.34 -10.93
N SER A 153 -10.72 -23.11 -11.82
CA SER A 153 -11.13 -23.26 -13.22
C SER A 153 -11.30 -24.72 -13.61
N GLY A 154 -12.36 -25.06 -14.36
CA GLY A 154 -12.65 -26.42 -14.80
C GLY A 154 -13.85 -27.04 -14.09
N ASP A 155 -14.24 -28.24 -14.52
CA ASP A 155 -15.42 -28.94 -13.99
C ASP A 155 -15.19 -29.47 -12.58
N GLN A 156 -16.28 -29.54 -11.79
CA GLN A 156 -16.21 -29.89 -10.36
C GLN A 156 -15.65 -31.29 -10.10
N GLU A 157 -15.91 -32.26 -11.00
CA GLU A 157 -15.37 -33.62 -10.91
C GLU A 157 -13.87 -33.65 -11.20
N GLU A 158 -13.43 -32.97 -12.26
CA GLU A 158 -12.00 -32.87 -12.57
C GLU A 158 -11.22 -32.11 -11.50
N LEU A 159 -11.88 -31.17 -10.82
CA LEU A 159 -11.30 -30.52 -9.66
C LEU A 159 -11.10 -31.55 -8.52
N LEU A 160 -12.03 -32.46 -8.26
CA LEU A 160 -11.95 -33.45 -7.17
C LEU A 160 -10.84 -34.49 -7.34
N ASP A 161 -10.30 -34.66 -8.54
CA ASP A 161 -9.24 -35.64 -8.83
C ASP A 161 -7.81 -35.08 -8.67
N ASP A 162 -7.63 -33.76 -8.58
CA ASP A 162 -6.30 -33.13 -8.49
C ASP A 162 -6.22 -32.09 -7.36
N SER A 163 -6.05 -32.51 -6.11
CA SER A 163 -5.96 -31.55 -4.99
C SER A 163 -4.60 -30.85 -4.91
N ARG A 164 -4.60 -29.51 -4.75
CA ARG A 164 -3.38 -28.75 -4.43
C ARG A 164 -2.94 -29.05 -3.00
N ILE A 165 -1.69 -29.50 -2.85
CA ILE A 165 -1.06 -29.75 -1.54
C ILE A 165 -0.01 -28.67 -1.32
N CYS A 166 -0.12 -27.93 -0.22
CA CYS A 166 0.90 -26.96 0.17
C CYS A 166 1.17 -26.96 1.68
N LEU A 167 2.35 -26.49 2.03
CA LEU A 167 2.68 -26.10 3.39
C LEU A 167 2.29 -24.63 3.56
N LYS A 168 1.68 -24.29 4.68
CA LYS A 168 1.52 -22.91 5.12
C LYS A 168 2.55 -22.66 6.21
N VAL A 169 3.61 -21.95 5.86
CA VAL A 169 4.72 -21.60 6.74
C VAL A 169 4.62 -20.13 7.10
N HIS A 170 4.79 -19.76 8.36
CA HIS A 170 4.59 -18.38 8.83
C HIS A 170 5.88 -17.77 9.32
N TYR A 171 6.13 -16.50 8.97
CA TYR A 171 7.31 -15.76 9.41
C TYR A 171 6.94 -14.42 10.00
N ALA A 172 7.30 -14.18 11.27
CA ALA A 172 7.24 -12.87 11.87
C ALA A 172 8.47 -12.06 11.43
N VAL A 173 8.22 -10.96 10.73
CA VAL A 173 9.23 -10.03 10.23
C VAL A 173 9.14 -8.73 11.02
N ALA A 174 10.28 -8.30 11.57
CA ALA A 174 10.37 -7.09 12.37
C ALA A 174 11.73 -6.42 12.17
N PRO A 175 11.78 -5.07 12.07
CA PRO A 175 13.05 -4.33 12.10
C PRO A 175 13.88 -4.72 13.32
N GLN A 176 15.21 -4.76 13.14
CA GLN A 176 16.12 -5.17 14.20
C GLN A 176 15.91 -4.39 15.51
N TRP A 177 15.63 -3.08 15.42
CA TRP A 177 15.45 -2.21 16.59
C TRP A 177 14.14 -2.46 17.38
N ILE A 178 13.14 -3.13 16.79
CA ILE A 178 11.95 -3.63 17.52
C ILE A 178 11.91 -5.16 17.62
N GLY A 179 13.02 -5.83 17.34
CA GLY A 179 13.14 -7.29 17.44
C GLY A 179 12.56 -7.89 18.74
N PRO A 180 12.75 -7.28 19.92
CA PRO A 180 12.16 -7.79 21.17
C PRO A 180 10.62 -7.91 21.17
N VAL A 181 9.91 -7.04 20.43
CA VAL A 181 8.43 -7.06 20.37
C VAL A 181 7.91 -8.11 19.39
N ARG A 182 8.76 -8.62 18.48
CA ARG A 182 8.39 -9.62 17.47
C ARG A 182 7.76 -10.87 18.08
N GLY A 183 8.30 -11.36 19.20
CA GLY A 183 7.78 -12.56 19.87
C GLY A 183 6.36 -12.39 20.40
N LEU A 184 6.04 -11.20 20.95
CA LEU A 184 4.69 -10.87 21.38
C LEU A 184 3.71 -10.84 20.20
N PHE A 185 4.12 -10.21 19.09
CA PHE A 185 3.32 -10.15 17.88
C PHE A 185 3.08 -11.53 17.26
N ALA A 186 4.11 -12.40 17.22
CA ALA A 186 3.97 -13.79 16.80
C ALA A 186 2.97 -14.54 17.71
N GLY A 187 3.11 -14.40 19.03
CA GLY A 187 2.20 -15.02 20.00
C GLY A 187 0.74 -14.55 19.89
N TRP A 188 0.50 -13.28 19.56
CA TRP A 188 -0.85 -12.77 19.29
C TRP A 188 -1.46 -13.38 18.03
N ASN A 189 -0.70 -13.45 16.95
CA ASN A 189 -1.18 -14.07 15.71
C ASN A 189 -1.44 -15.57 15.89
N ASP A 190 -0.55 -16.28 16.58
CA ASP A 190 -0.73 -17.69 16.92
C ASP A 190 -1.99 -17.92 17.76
N THR A 191 -2.18 -17.11 18.81
CA THR A 191 -3.38 -17.17 19.65
C THR A 191 -4.64 -16.90 18.83
N TYR A 192 -4.60 -15.90 17.93
CA TYR A 192 -5.70 -15.61 17.03
C TYR A 192 -5.98 -16.77 16.09
N ASN A 193 -4.98 -17.33 15.43
CA ASN A 193 -5.12 -18.43 14.48
C ASN A 193 -5.77 -19.67 15.12
N ARG A 194 -5.30 -20.05 16.33
CA ARG A 194 -5.88 -21.16 17.09
C ARG A 194 -7.34 -20.89 17.49
N ARG A 195 -7.64 -19.70 18.01
CA ARG A 195 -9.01 -19.31 18.40
C ARG A 195 -9.94 -19.19 17.20
N ALA A 196 -9.47 -18.61 16.10
CA ALA A 196 -10.21 -18.46 14.86
C ALA A 196 -10.58 -19.83 14.29
N ARG A 197 -9.66 -20.80 14.30
CA ARG A 197 -9.95 -22.20 13.90
C ARG A 197 -10.98 -22.85 14.83
N GLN A 198 -10.85 -22.69 16.14
CA GLN A 198 -11.84 -23.20 17.11
C GLN A 198 -13.23 -22.60 16.86
N LEU A 199 -13.31 -21.30 16.61
CA LEU A 199 -14.54 -20.58 16.30
C LEU A 199 -15.12 -21.03 14.95
N PHE A 200 -14.28 -21.25 13.94
CA PHE A 200 -14.68 -21.77 12.63
C PHE A 200 -15.31 -23.17 12.76
N LEU A 201 -14.65 -24.09 13.48
CA LEU A 201 -15.17 -25.42 13.77
C LEU A 201 -16.47 -25.36 14.58
N ALA A 202 -16.55 -24.50 15.60
CA ALA A 202 -17.76 -24.30 16.39
C ALA A 202 -18.91 -23.69 15.57
N SER A 203 -18.60 -22.85 14.58
CA SER A 203 -19.59 -22.23 13.69
C SER A 203 -20.22 -23.20 12.70
N LYS A 204 -19.59 -24.36 12.42
CA LYS A 204 -20.19 -25.42 11.60
C LYS A 204 -21.45 -25.98 12.26
N ASN A 205 -21.54 -25.97 13.60
CA ASN A 205 -22.72 -26.45 14.33
C ASN A 205 -22.89 -25.73 15.68
N PRO A 206 -23.34 -24.45 15.69
CA PRO A 206 -23.35 -23.62 16.89
C PRO A 206 -24.43 -24.06 17.88
N GLN A 207 -24.01 -24.67 18.98
CA GLN A 207 -24.91 -25.24 20.00
C GLN A 207 -25.50 -24.21 20.97
N SER A 208 -24.86 -23.03 21.15
CA SER A 208 -25.27 -22.03 22.14
C SER A 208 -25.55 -20.66 21.54
N ALA A 209 -26.42 -19.85 22.18
CA ALA A 209 -26.72 -18.49 21.76
C ALA A 209 -25.49 -17.58 21.78
N ILE A 210 -24.61 -17.73 22.79
CA ILE A 210 -23.33 -17.03 22.87
C ILE A 210 -22.43 -17.43 21.69
N GLY A 211 -22.37 -18.73 21.35
CA GLY A 211 -21.64 -19.21 20.18
C GLY A 211 -22.17 -18.62 18.86
N LYS A 212 -23.48 -18.50 18.71
CA LYS A 212 -24.11 -17.84 17.56
C LYS A 212 -23.74 -16.36 17.47
N PHE A 213 -23.77 -15.63 18.59
CA PHE A 213 -23.37 -14.22 18.64
C PHE A 213 -21.89 -14.01 18.33
N LEU A 214 -20.99 -14.76 18.97
CA LEU A 214 -19.55 -14.68 18.70
C LEU A 214 -19.23 -15.05 17.26
N GLY A 215 -19.88 -16.08 16.72
CA GLY A 215 -19.80 -16.43 15.29
C GLY A 215 -20.24 -15.27 14.39
N ALA A 216 -21.33 -14.58 14.73
CA ALA A 216 -21.78 -13.40 13.98
C ALA A 216 -20.77 -12.24 14.04
N VAL A 217 -20.16 -11.97 15.20
CA VAL A 217 -19.12 -10.94 15.33
C VAL A 217 -17.88 -11.27 14.51
N VAL A 218 -17.42 -12.52 14.55
CA VAL A 218 -16.28 -12.98 13.75
C VAL A 218 -16.59 -12.89 12.26
N ASN A 219 -17.73 -13.41 11.82
CA ASN A 219 -18.14 -13.36 10.42
C ASN A 219 -18.31 -11.91 9.93
N GLY A 220 -18.92 -11.05 10.76
CA GLY A 220 -19.05 -9.62 10.48
C GLY A 220 -17.69 -8.93 10.38
N GLY A 221 -16.76 -9.23 11.30
CA GLY A 221 -15.40 -8.71 11.28
C GLY A 221 -14.61 -9.16 10.04
N THR A 222 -14.64 -10.46 9.72
CA THR A 222 -14.00 -11.06 8.55
C THR A 222 -14.55 -10.50 7.24
N PHE A 223 -15.82 -10.09 7.20
CA PHE A 223 -16.40 -9.42 6.04
C PHE A 223 -16.06 -7.93 5.98
N LEU A 224 -16.23 -7.19 7.08
CA LEU A 224 -16.06 -5.74 7.12
C LEU A 224 -14.59 -5.31 7.02
N TYR A 225 -13.66 -6.08 7.58
CA TYR A 225 -12.25 -5.70 7.62
C TYR A 225 -11.59 -5.66 6.22
N PRO A 226 -11.73 -6.68 5.35
CA PRO A 226 -11.29 -6.60 3.97
C PRO A 226 -11.98 -5.49 3.18
N LEU A 227 -13.27 -5.23 3.41
CA LEU A 227 -13.97 -4.12 2.76
C LEU A 227 -13.40 -2.76 3.17
N PHE A 228 -13.14 -2.57 4.47
CA PHE A 228 -12.49 -1.37 4.98
C PHE A 228 -11.12 -1.16 4.31
N LEU A 229 -10.27 -2.20 4.25
CA LEU A 229 -8.96 -2.07 3.62
C LEU A 229 -9.04 -1.90 2.09
N ARG A 230 -10.05 -2.48 1.44
CA ARG A 230 -10.31 -2.37 0.00
C ARG A 230 -10.80 -0.99 -0.41
N TYR A 231 -11.67 -0.35 0.38
CA TYR A 231 -12.36 0.89 -0.01
C TYR A 231 -11.89 2.12 0.75
N VAL A 232 -11.32 1.96 1.95
CA VAL A 232 -10.85 3.07 2.78
C VAL A 232 -9.35 2.96 3.00
N GLY A 233 -8.88 1.92 3.70
CA GLY A 233 -7.49 1.80 4.11
C GLY A 233 -7.14 2.69 5.31
N VAL A 234 -6.18 2.23 6.12
CA VAL A 234 -5.81 2.89 7.38
C VAL A 234 -5.25 4.29 7.16
N LEU A 235 -4.35 4.46 6.19
CA LEU A 235 -3.71 5.76 5.92
C LEU A 235 -4.75 6.83 5.53
N ASN A 236 -5.69 6.50 4.65
CA ASN A 236 -6.72 7.44 4.24
C ASN A 236 -7.63 7.83 5.41
N LEU A 237 -8.01 6.86 6.27
CA LEU A 237 -8.78 7.16 7.47
C LEU A 237 -8.03 8.14 8.36
N LEU A 238 -6.73 7.93 8.61
CA LEU A 238 -5.92 8.83 9.43
C LEU A 238 -5.84 10.23 8.83
N VAL A 239 -5.63 10.35 7.51
CA VAL A 239 -5.61 11.65 6.81
C VAL A 239 -6.96 12.36 6.92
N ILE A 240 -8.06 11.64 6.71
CA ILE A 240 -9.42 12.19 6.83
C ILE A 240 -9.66 12.70 8.24
N LEU A 241 -9.33 11.91 9.27
CA LEU A 241 -9.49 12.30 10.67
C LEU A 241 -8.61 13.51 11.03
N LEU A 242 -7.36 13.53 10.59
CA LEU A 242 -6.44 14.64 10.83
C LEU A 242 -6.95 15.93 10.18
N PHE A 243 -7.33 15.88 8.91
CA PHE A 243 -7.87 17.05 8.21
C PHE A 243 -9.19 17.51 8.79
N TRP A 244 -10.07 16.58 9.17
CA TRP A 244 -11.31 16.92 9.84
C TRP A 244 -11.05 17.70 11.13
N GLN A 245 -10.05 17.26 11.91
CA GLN A 245 -9.65 17.92 13.16
C GLN A 245 -9.01 19.29 12.92
N VAL A 246 -8.05 19.39 12.00
CA VAL A 246 -7.35 20.67 11.72
C VAL A 246 -8.29 21.71 11.11
N THR A 247 -9.30 21.26 10.35
CA THR A 247 -10.33 22.14 9.76
C THR A 247 -11.60 22.18 10.62
N ALA A 248 -11.52 21.80 11.90
CA ALA A 248 -12.66 21.94 12.81
C ALA A 248 -13.05 23.42 12.92
N GLY A 249 -14.34 23.73 12.69
CA GLY A 249 -14.84 25.11 12.64
C GLY A 249 -14.53 25.88 11.34
N GLN A 250 -13.81 25.28 10.39
CA GLN A 250 -13.40 25.89 9.11
C GLN A 250 -13.99 25.12 7.91
N PRO A 251 -15.31 25.20 7.67
CA PRO A 251 -15.99 24.38 6.67
C PRO A 251 -15.61 24.73 5.22
N VAL A 252 -15.18 25.97 4.97
CA VAL A 252 -14.75 26.42 3.64
C VAL A 252 -13.42 25.77 3.30
N GLU A 253 -12.42 25.95 4.16
CA GLU A 253 -11.08 25.39 4.06
C GLU A 253 -11.14 23.86 3.96
N ARG A 254 -11.99 23.23 4.76
CA ARG A 254 -12.25 21.78 4.69
C ARG A 254 -12.67 21.35 3.28
N THR A 255 -13.57 22.10 2.66
CA THR A 255 -14.06 21.80 1.31
C THR A 255 -12.91 21.89 0.31
N TYR A 256 -12.11 22.95 0.34
CA TYR A 256 -10.95 23.10 -0.53
C TYR A 256 -9.94 21.96 -0.32
N VAL A 257 -9.54 21.68 0.92
CA VAL A 257 -8.56 20.64 1.26
C VAL A 257 -8.96 19.28 0.70
N PHE A 258 -10.19 18.81 0.96
CA PHE A 258 -10.62 17.51 0.47
C PHE A 258 -10.84 17.46 -1.05
N SER A 259 -11.11 18.61 -1.68
CA SER A 259 -11.41 18.68 -3.12
C SER A 259 -10.22 18.30 -4.00
N PHE A 260 -8.97 18.49 -3.53
CA PHE A 260 -7.80 18.39 -4.40
C PHE A 260 -6.88 17.20 -4.15
N VAL A 261 -7.10 16.41 -3.08
CA VAL A 261 -6.23 15.25 -2.75
C VAL A 261 -6.12 14.28 -3.92
N HIS A 262 -7.24 13.92 -4.57
CA HIS A 262 -7.22 12.91 -5.64
C HIS A 262 -6.40 13.34 -6.86
N TYR A 263 -6.34 14.63 -7.23
CA TYR A 263 -5.47 15.10 -8.32
C TYR A 263 -4.00 14.92 -8.00
N PHE A 264 -3.62 15.19 -6.75
CA PHE A 264 -2.26 14.93 -6.31
C PHE A 264 -1.92 13.44 -6.40
N LEU A 265 -2.85 12.56 -6.00
CA LEU A 265 -2.68 11.11 -6.15
C LEU A 265 -2.53 10.70 -7.61
N TYR A 266 -3.35 11.22 -8.52
CA TYR A 266 -3.20 11.00 -9.97
C TYR A 266 -1.81 11.40 -10.47
N PHE A 267 -1.37 12.60 -10.10
CA PHE A 267 -0.07 13.13 -10.50
C PHE A 267 1.08 12.23 -10.01
N VAL A 268 1.12 11.91 -8.71
CA VAL A 268 2.21 11.11 -8.12
C VAL A 268 2.18 9.67 -8.66
N ALA A 269 1.01 9.04 -8.74
CA ALA A 269 0.86 7.68 -9.26
C ALA A 269 1.38 7.58 -10.70
N TYR A 270 0.99 8.52 -11.58
CA TYR A 270 1.45 8.53 -12.96
C TYR A 270 2.93 8.89 -13.09
N ALA A 271 3.40 9.89 -12.35
CA ALA A 271 4.79 10.34 -12.43
C ALA A 271 5.77 9.26 -11.97
N PHE A 272 5.49 8.56 -10.86
CA PHE A 272 6.43 7.62 -10.25
C PHE A 272 6.16 6.16 -10.59
N ARG A 273 4.91 5.78 -10.89
CA ARG A 273 4.48 4.39 -11.18
C ARG A 273 4.95 3.35 -10.15
N ALA A 274 5.19 3.78 -8.91
CA ALA A 274 5.75 2.95 -7.84
C ALA A 274 4.68 2.43 -6.86
N VAL A 275 3.49 3.03 -6.86
CA VAL A 275 2.37 2.63 -5.99
C VAL A 275 1.67 1.39 -6.53
N GLU A 276 1.19 0.52 -5.63
CA GLU A 276 0.35 -0.61 -6.02
C GLU A 276 -0.95 -0.15 -6.70
N PRO A 277 -1.33 -0.74 -7.86
CA PRO A 277 -2.49 -0.26 -8.62
C PRO A 277 -3.81 -0.30 -7.86
N GLY A 278 -4.03 -1.31 -7.03
CA GLY A 278 -5.22 -1.42 -6.18
C GLY A 278 -5.26 -0.37 -5.06
N LYS A 279 -4.10 -0.08 -4.44
CA LYS A 279 -3.94 0.99 -3.44
C LYS A 279 -4.28 2.35 -4.05
N PHE A 280 -3.71 2.64 -5.22
CA PHE A 280 -4.02 3.87 -5.96
C PHE A 280 -5.49 3.99 -6.34
N ALA A 281 -6.08 2.95 -6.95
CA ALA A 281 -7.49 2.97 -7.34
C ALA A 281 -8.43 3.21 -6.15
N ARG A 282 -8.14 2.58 -5.00
CA ARG A 282 -8.86 2.82 -3.74
C ARG A 282 -8.77 4.28 -3.32
N ASP A 283 -7.55 4.78 -3.13
CA ASP A 283 -7.31 6.11 -2.57
C ASP A 283 -7.90 7.20 -3.49
N ALA A 284 -7.66 7.11 -4.80
CA ALA A 284 -8.19 8.04 -5.79
C ALA A 284 -9.72 8.04 -5.81
N THR A 285 -10.36 6.85 -5.80
CA THR A 285 -11.82 6.73 -5.74
C THR A 285 -12.37 7.37 -4.47
N LEU A 286 -11.80 7.03 -3.32
CA LEU A 286 -12.25 7.53 -2.02
C LEU A 286 -12.19 9.06 -1.96
N PHE A 287 -11.04 9.66 -2.27
CA PHE A 287 -10.89 11.11 -2.21
C PHE A 287 -11.67 11.84 -3.31
N GLN A 288 -11.92 11.20 -4.46
CA GLN A 288 -12.82 11.76 -5.46
C GLN A 288 -14.28 11.76 -4.97
N LEU A 289 -14.72 10.70 -4.30
CA LEU A 289 -16.07 10.64 -3.71
C LEU A 289 -16.24 11.66 -2.58
N ILE A 290 -15.23 11.81 -1.72
CA ILE A 290 -15.24 12.85 -0.67
C ILE A 290 -15.29 14.24 -1.31
N ALA A 291 -14.44 14.52 -2.31
CA ALA A 291 -14.42 15.79 -3.03
C ALA A 291 -15.78 16.13 -3.67
N LEU A 292 -16.40 15.17 -4.37
CA LEU A 292 -17.73 15.38 -4.96
C LEU A 292 -18.80 15.54 -3.87
N GLY A 293 -18.75 14.72 -2.82
CA GLY A 293 -19.69 14.81 -1.70
C GLY A 293 -19.65 16.16 -0.99
N THR A 294 -18.45 16.69 -0.70
CA THR A 294 -18.30 18.02 -0.10
C THR A 294 -18.77 19.11 -1.05
N LEU A 295 -18.46 19.02 -2.34
CA LEU A 295 -18.91 19.97 -3.36
C LEU A 295 -20.44 20.01 -3.47
N PHE A 296 -21.10 18.86 -3.60
CA PHE A 296 -22.56 18.76 -3.69
C PHE A 296 -23.26 19.17 -2.38
N TYR A 297 -22.64 18.90 -1.23
CA TYR A 297 -23.12 19.41 0.05
C TYR A 297 -23.14 20.95 0.06
N GLN A 298 -22.05 21.60 -0.36
CA GLN A 298 -22.01 23.06 -0.46
C GLN A 298 -22.99 23.61 -1.51
N TYR A 299 -23.15 22.90 -2.63
CA TYR A 299 -24.15 23.24 -3.63
C TYR A 299 -25.57 23.25 -3.04
N GLY A 300 -25.96 22.18 -2.35
CA GLY A 300 -27.28 22.07 -1.72
C GLY A 300 -27.54 23.15 -0.66
N ARG A 301 -26.49 23.56 0.08
CA ARG A 301 -26.59 24.67 1.04
C ARG A 301 -26.89 26.03 0.40
N MET A 302 -26.59 26.21 -0.89
CA MET A 302 -26.87 27.42 -1.64
C MET A 302 -28.25 27.40 -2.32
N GLY A 303 -29.02 26.33 -2.13
CA GLY A 303 -30.28 26.08 -2.83
C GLY A 303 -30.09 25.14 -4.03
N LEU A 304 -31.15 24.46 -4.43
CA LEU A 304 -31.14 23.57 -5.60
C LEU A 304 -31.62 24.32 -6.82
N ASP A 305 -30.82 24.32 -7.88
CA ASP A 305 -31.21 24.79 -9.21
C ASP A 305 -31.29 23.60 -10.18
N VAL A 306 -32.50 23.32 -10.68
CA VAL A 306 -32.79 22.15 -11.51
C VAL A 306 -32.06 22.18 -12.86
N PRO A 307 -32.05 23.29 -13.62
CA PRO A 307 -31.30 23.36 -14.88
C PRO A 307 -29.79 23.10 -14.68
N SER A 308 -29.17 23.74 -13.69
CA SER A 308 -27.77 23.51 -13.30
C SER A 308 -27.51 22.04 -12.97
N LEU A 309 -28.36 21.42 -12.14
CA LEU A 309 -28.24 20.01 -11.78
C LEU A 309 -28.43 19.07 -12.97
N ALA A 310 -29.31 19.39 -13.92
CA ALA A 310 -29.51 18.58 -15.12
C ALA A 310 -28.24 18.57 -16.00
N VAL A 311 -27.61 19.73 -16.21
CA VAL A 311 -26.33 19.82 -16.94
C VAL A 311 -25.22 19.12 -16.18
N ALA A 312 -25.15 19.31 -14.85
CA ALA A 312 -24.17 18.64 -14.01
C ALA A 312 -24.31 17.12 -14.07
N ALA A 313 -25.54 16.61 -13.98
CA ALA A 313 -25.86 15.19 -14.07
C ALA A 313 -25.50 14.60 -15.44
N ALA A 314 -25.75 15.33 -16.54
CA ALA A 314 -25.34 14.92 -17.87
C ALA A 314 -23.81 14.81 -18.00
N GLY A 315 -23.06 15.81 -17.50
CA GLY A 315 -21.60 15.80 -17.52
C GLY A 315 -20.99 14.69 -16.66
N PHE A 316 -21.37 14.61 -15.39
CA PHE A 316 -20.88 13.55 -14.50
C PHE A 316 -21.36 12.17 -14.94
N GLY A 317 -22.56 12.06 -15.51
CA GLY A 317 -23.09 10.85 -16.13
C GLY A 317 -22.26 10.38 -17.33
N LEU A 318 -21.85 11.30 -18.20
CA LEU A 318 -20.91 10.98 -19.30
C LEU A 318 -19.59 10.42 -18.77
N SER A 319 -19.05 11.03 -17.70
CA SER A 319 -17.83 10.52 -17.05
C SER A 319 -18.04 9.13 -16.42
N GLY A 320 -19.21 8.87 -15.81
CA GLY A 320 -19.55 7.57 -15.26
C GLY A 320 -19.72 6.51 -16.35
N LEU A 321 -20.37 6.84 -17.45
CA LEU A 321 -20.50 5.95 -18.61
C LEU A 321 -19.14 5.62 -19.23
N ALA A 322 -18.26 6.62 -19.35
CA ALA A 322 -16.90 6.41 -19.80
C ALA A 322 -16.13 5.47 -18.86
N PHE A 323 -16.26 5.64 -17.53
CA PHE A 323 -15.68 4.72 -16.55
C PHE A 323 -16.20 3.28 -16.73
N LEU A 324 -17.51 3.10 -16.85
CA LEU A 324 -18.12 1.77 -17.06
C LEU A 324 -17.64 1.13 -18.37
N ARG A 325 -17.46 1.92 -19.43
CA ARG A 325 -17.01 1.43 -20.73
C ARG A 325 -15.53 1.05 -20.75
N LEU A 326 -14.70 1.84 -20.06
CA LEU A 326 -13.24 1.65 -19.99
C LEU A 326 -12.86 0.57 -18.97
N GLY A 327 -13.63 0.45 -17.89
CA GLY A 327 -13.34 -0.39 -16.74
C GLY A 327 -12.43 0.30 -15.72
N ALA A 328 -12.46 -0.20 -14.48
CA ALA A 328 -11.68 0.36 -13.37
C ALA A 328 -10.18 0.27 -13.60
N ASP A 329 -9.69 -0.86 -14.14
CA ASP A 329 -8.25 -1.06 -14.33
C ASP A 329 -7.63 -0.06 -15.30
N ARG A 330 -8.26 0.14 -16.46
CA ARG A 330 -7.79 1.12 -17.44
C ARG A 330 -8.00 2.56 -16.97
N THR A 331 -9.04 2.85 -16.20
CA THR A 331 -9.27 4.20 -15.64
C THR A 331 -8.15 4.61 -14.69
N TYR A 332 -7.68 3.67 -13.85
CA TYR A 332 -6.65 3.93 -12.85
C TYR A 332 -5.26 3.50 -13.33
N PHE A 333 -4.89 3.95 -14.53
CA PHE A 333 -3.58 3.78 -15.15
C PHE A 333 -3.08 2.34 -15.28
N GLY A 334 -3.99 1.37 -15.40
CA GLY A 334 -3.63 -0.04 -15.48
C GLY A 334 -2.74 -0.38 -16.68
N ALA A 335 -2.78 0.41 -17.76
CA ALA A 335 -1.89 0.22 -18.89
C ALA A 335 -0.46 0.67 -18.57
N GLU A 336 -0.33 1.80 -17.88
CA GLU A 336 0.92 2.39 -17.42
C GLU A 336 1.59 1.56 -16.32
N PHE A 337 0.79 0.87 -15.50
CA PHE A 337 1.24 -0.09 -14.50
C PHE A 337 1.50 -1.50 -15.07
N GLY A 338 1.24 -1.74 -16.36
CA GLY A 338 1.42 -3.05 -16.99
C GLY A 338 0.40 -4.13 -16.57
N ILE A 339 -0.73 -3.73 -15.97
CA ILE A 339 -1.82 -4.63 -15.55
C ILE A 339 -2.69 -5.05 -16.74
N VAL A 340 -2.89 -4.14 -17.69
CA VAL A 340 -3.66 -4.39 -18.91
C VAL A 340 -2.89 -3.92 -20.13
N ALA A 341 -3.02 -4.62 -21.25
CA ALA A 341 -2.38 -4.20 -22.49
C ALA A 341 -2.89 -2.82 -22.94
N PRO A 342 -2.01 -1.92 -23.42
CA PRO A 342 -2.42 -0.68 -24.07
C PRO A 342 -3.42 -0.97 -25.17
N GLY A 343 -4.49 -0.18 -25.25
CA GLY A 343 -5.55 -0.43 -26.22
C GLY A 343 -6.55 0.71 -26.28
N ARG A 344 -7.04 1.00 -27.49
CA ARG A 344 -8.10 1.99 -27.72
C ARG A 344 -9.46 1.33 -27.56
N VAL A 345 -10.37 2.04 -26.91
CA VAL A 345 -11.77 1.63 -26.80
C VAL A 345 -12.57 2.34 -27.89
N SER A 346 -13.19 1.58 -28.80
CA SER A 346 -13.94 2.12 -29.94
C SER A 346 -15.43 2.37 -29.64
N GLY A 347 -15.97 1.81 -28.56
CA GLY A 347 -17.37 2.02 -28.19
C GLY A 347 -17.62 3.41 -27.61
N PHE A 348 -18.87 3.88 -27.71
CA PHE A 348 -19.30 5.12 -27.05
C PHE A 348 -19.05 5.05 -25.53
N PRO A 349 -18.53 6.12 -24.88
CA PRO A 349 -18.27 7.44 -25.46
C PRO A 349 -16.88 7.63 -26.10
N TYR A 350 -15.93 6.72 -25.91
CA TYR A 350 -14.56 6.85 -26.43
C TYR A 350 -14.45 6.82 -27.96
N GLY A 351 -15.39 6.16 -28.65
CA GLY A 351 -15.45 6.17 -30.11
C GLY A 351 -15.82 7.52 -30.73
N VAL A 352 -16.29 8.48 -29.93
CA VAL A 352 -16.79 9.79 -30.40
C VAL A 352 -16.03 10.94 -29.75
N ILE A 353 -15.76 10.84 -28.44
CA ILE A 353 -15.09 11.88 -27.66
C ILE A 353 -13.72 11.33 -27.24
N PRO A 354 -12.59 12.00 -27.55
CA PRO A 354 -11.26 11.48 -27.22
C PRO A 354 -11.02 11.27 -25.73
N HIS A 355 -11.46 12.21 -24.88
CA HIS A 355 -11.30 12.17 -23.42
C HIS A 355 -12.66 12.37 -22.72
N PRO A 356 -13.60 11.41 -22.83
CA PRO A 356 -14.98 11.57 -22.38
C PRO A 356 -15.10 11.70 -20.87
N MET A 357 -14.17 11.11 -20.10
CA MET A 357 -14.12 11.28 -18.65
C MET A 357 -13.84 12.75 -18.29
N ILE A 358 -12.75 13.32 -18.81
CA ILE A 358 -12.37 14.70 -18.53
C ILE A 358 -13.42 15.67 -19.07
N ALA A 359 -13.87 15.49 -20.32
CA ALA A 359 -14.94 16.30 -20.90
C ALA A 359 -16.22 16.26 -20.05
N GLY A 360 -16.65 15.07 -19.61
CA GLY A 360 -17.79 14.92 -18.73
C GLY A 360 -17.63 15.65 -17.40
N LYS A 361 -16.45 15.59 -16.76
CA LYS A 361 -16.16 16.35 -15.53
C LYS A 361 -16.24 17.86 -15.76
N LEU A 362 -15.67 18.36 -16.86
CA LEU A 362 -15.72 19.79 -17.20
C LEU A 362 -17.16 20.27 -17.43
N ILE A 363 -17.97 19.51 -18.17
CA ILE A 363 -19.41 19.78 -18.34
C ILE A 363 -20.12 19.74 -16.98
N GLY A 364 -19.76 18.79 -16.12
CA GLY A 364 -20.29 18.66 -14.77
C GLY A 364 -20.10 19.95 -13.95
N PHE A 365 -18.88 20.46 -13.88
CA PHE A 365 -18.58 21.71 -13.18
C PHE A 365 -19.18 22.93 -13.85
N ALA A 366 -19.23 22.98 -15.19
CA ALA A 366 -19.91 24.05 -15.91
C ALA A 366 -21.41 24.07 -15.58
N GLY A 367 -22.04 22.90 -15.45
CA GLY A 367 -23.40 22.74 -14.96
C GLY A 367 -23.58 23.36 -13.58
N LEU A 368 -22.76 22.94 -12.60
CA LEU A 368 -22.79 23.53 -11.24
C LEU A 368 -22.57 25.04 -11.24
N ALA A 369 -21.74 25.54 -12.16
CA ALA A 369 -21.49 26.97 -12.32
C ALA A 369 -22.71 27.74 -12.83
N LEU A 370 -23.74 27.11 -13.41
CA LEU A 370 -24.94 27.81 -13.86
C LEU A 370 -25.76 28.38 -12.68
N HIS A 371 -25.74 27.68 -11.54
CA HIS A 371 -26.40 28.12 -10.31
C HIS A 371 -25.74 29.39 -9.74
N ALA A 372 -26.41 30.53 -9.89
CA ALA A 372 -25.81 31.84 -9.62
C ALA A 372 -25.32 32.04 -8.17
N PRO A 373 -26.09 31.70 -7.11
CA PRO A 373 -25.60 31.73 -5.73
C PRO A 373 -24.35 30.88 -5.51
N PHE A 374 -24.35 29.64 -6.01
CA PHE A 374 -23.20 28.75 -5.87
C PHE A 374 -21.97 29.26 -6.61
N ARG A 375 -22.14 29.74 -7.86
CA ARG A 375 -21.07 30.38 -8.63
C ARG A 375 -20.49 31.58 -7.89
N ALA A 376 -21.33 32.45 -7.34
CA ALA A 376 -20.86 33.63 -6.61
C ALA A 376 -19.98 33.27 -5.41
N ALA A 377 -20.34 32.21 -4.68
CA ALA A 377 -19.60 31.77 -3.49
C ALA A 377 -18.40 30.86 -3.77
N TRP A 378 -18.47 30.03 -4.82
CA TRP A 378 -17.55 28.90 -5.03
C TRP A 378 -16.88 28.87 -6.41
N TRP A 379 -16.93 29.96 -7.19
CA TRP A 379 -16.22 30.00 -8.48
C TRP A 379 -14.72 29.65 -8.41
N PRO A 380 -13.94 30.03 -7.36
CA PRO A 380 -12.52 29.69 -7.34
C PRO A 380 -12.30 28.18 -7.24
N LEU A 381 -13.15 27.50 -6.46
CA LEU A 381 -13.15 26.04 -6.33
C LEU A 381 -13.43 25.37 -7.68
N LEU A 382 -14.43 25.85 -8.42
CA LEU A 382 -14.78 25.32 -9.75
C LEU A 382 -13.66 25.54 -10.76
N VAL A 383 -13.07 26.74 -10.80
CA VAL A 383 -11.94 27.05 -11.68
C VAL A 383 -10.73 26.18 -11.34
N ALA A 384 -10.42 26.00 -10.06
CA ALA A 384 -9.31 25.15 -9.64
C ALA A 384 -9.52 23.69 -10.06
N HIS A 385 -10.73 23.14 -9.96
CA HIS A 385 -11.04 21.80 -10.49
C HIS A 385 -10.82 21.69 -12.00
N VAL A 386 -11.25 22.70 -12.77
CA VAL A 386 -11.03 22.76 -14.23
C VAL A 386 -9.53 22.76 -14.54
N VAL A 387 -8.76 23.62 -13.87
CA VAL A 387 -7.30 23.69 -14.03
C VAL A 387 -6.65 22.34 -13.70
N CYS A 388 -7.01 21.70 -12.59
CA CYS A 388 -6.46 20.40 -12.23
C CYS A 388 -6.78 19.31 -13.27
N TYR A 389 -7.99 19.28 -13.83
CA TYR A 389 -8.32 18.32 -14.90
C TYR A 389 -7.56 18.61 -16.20
N LEU A 390 -7.32 19.88 -16.54
CA LEU A 390 -6.48 20.24 -17.68
C LEU A 390 -5.02 19.83 -17.44
N LEU A 391 -4.50 19.96 -16.22
CA LEU A 391 -3.16 19.49 -15.88
C LEU A 391 -3.04 17.96 -15.99
N VAL A 392 -4.05 17.22 -15.52
CA VAL A 392 -4.10 15.75 -15.70
C VAL A 392 -4.14 15.39 -17.20
N LEU A 393 -4.96 16.08 -18.00
CA LEU A 393 -4.99 15.88 -19.45
C LEU A 393 -3.62 16.16 -20.09
N CYS A 394 -2.99 17.28 -19.74
CA CYS A 394 -1.67 17.63 -20.24
C CYS A 394 -0.62 16.56 -19.88
N GLN A 395 -0.71 16.01 -18.68
CA GLN A 395 0.16 14.92 -18.22
C GLN A 395 -0.06 13.64 -19.06
N GLU A 396 -1.32 13.24 -19.27
CA GLU A 396 -1.67 12.08 -20.10
C GLU A 396 -1.18 12.25 -21.55
N VAL A 397 -1.41 13.41 -22.14
CA VAL A 397 -1.02 13.72 -23.53
C VAL A 397 0.50 13.83 -23.68
N ALA A 398 1.19 14.41 -22.69
CA ALA A 398 2.65 14.55 -22.74
C ALA A 398 3.38 13.21 -22.59
N GLY A 399 2.76 12.21 -21.95
CA GLY A 399 3.35 10.89 -21.80
C GLY A 399 4.60 10.84 -20.91
N ARG A 400 4.91 11.92 -20.17
CA ARG A 400 6.16 12.05 -19.41
C ARG A 400 6.01 11.48 -18.00
N HIS A 401 6.87 10.51 -17.66
CA HIS A 401 6.93 9.92 -16.33
C HIS A 401 8.37 9.60 -15.93
N LEU A 402 8.61 9.50 -14.62
CA LEU A 402 9.88 9.05 -14.05
C LEU A 402 9.93 7.53 -13.90
N GLY A 403 8.79 6.83 -13.96
CA GLY A 403 8.64 5.43 -13.55
C GLY A 403 9.67 4.43 -14.07
N ASP A 404 10.15 4.58 -15.30
CA ASP A 404 11.16 3.65 -15.84
C ASP A 404 12.56 3.88 -15.25
N SER A 405 12.84 5.13 -14.88
CA SER A 405 14.11 5.57 -14.27
C SER A 405 14.09 5.55 -12.75
N TYR A 406 12.91 5.59 -12.14
CA TYR A 406 12.75 5.68 -10.70
C TYR A 406 12.52 4.31 -10.08
N ARG A 407 13.44 3.92 -9.19
CA ARG A 407 13.22 2.84 -8.23
C ARG A 407 13.72 3.31 -6.88
N PHE A 408 12.86 3.24 -5.85
CA PHE A 408 13.22 3.70 -4.51
C PHE A 408 14.50 3.03 -4.01
N GLU A 409 14.60 1.70 -4.12
CA GLU A 409 15.78 0.96 -3.65
C GLU A 409 17.05 1.25 -4.45
N ALA A 410 16.95 1.57 -5.74
CA ALA A 410 18.12 2.02 -6.50
C ALA A 410 18.57 3.40 -6.00
N THR A 411 17.62 4.33 -5.87
CA THR A 411 17.86 5.70 -5.36
C THR A 411 18.44 5.67 -3.94
N TYR A 412 17.92 4.80 -3.09
CA TYR A 412 18.42 4.59 -1.72
C TYR A 412 19.83 4.03 -1.71
N ARG A 413 20.14 3.03 -2.54
CA ARG A 413 21.52 2.50 -2.62
C ARG A 413 22.51 3.57 -3.04
N ASP A 414 22.16 4.41 -3.99
CA ASP A 414 23.01 5.52 -4.40
C ASP A 414 23.17 6.55 -3.28
N PHE A 415 22.08 6.96 -2.62
CA PHE A 415 22.10 7.84 -1.46
C PHE A 415 22.97 7.28 -0.30
N ALA A 416 22.83 5.99 0.00
CA ALA A 416 23.46 5.34 1.14
C ALA A 416 24.99 5.22 0.98
N ARG A 417 25.51 5.24 -0.26
CA ARG A 417 26.97 5.32 -0.50
C ARG A 417 27.60 6.59 0.07
N PHE A 418 26.82 7.66 0.22
CA PHE A 418 27.24 8.96 0.74
C PHE A 418 26.84 9.19 2.20
N HIS A 419 26.18 8.22 2.83
CA HIS A 419 25.68 8.28 4.21
C HIS A 419 26.02 6.99 4.94
N GLN A 420 27.31 6.70 5.05
CA GLN A 420 27.82 5.45 5.60
C GLN A 420 27.90 5.48 7.13
N ARG A 421 28.13 6.65 7.73
CA ARG A 421 28.23 6.82 9.17
C ARG A 421 26.86 7.08 9.78
N THR A 422 26.48 6.29 10.78
CA THR A 422 25.22 6.46 11.53
C THR A 422 25.09 7.88 12.12
N GLY A 423 26.20 8.44 12.61
CA GLY A 423 26.22 9.82 13.10
C GLY A 423 25.82 10.85 12.03
N ASN A 424 26.31 10.68 10.79
CA ASN A 424 25.94 11.57 9.70
C ASN A 424 24.44 11.49 9.38
N VAL A 425 23.89 10.27 9.35
CA VAL A 425 22.45 10.03 9.13
C VAL A 425 21.61 10.68 10.23
N VAL A 426 22.00 10.58 11.49
CA VAL A 426 21.28 11.19 12.62
C VAL A 426 21.30 12.72 12.54
N VAL A 427 22.46 13.32 12.25
CA VAL A 427 22.55 14.78 12.05
C VAL A 427 21.68 15.22 10.87
N HIS A 428 21.68 14.46 9.77
CA HIS A 428 20.80 14.73 8.63
C HIS A 428 19.31 14.60 8.99
N LEU A 429 18.91 13.62 9.81
CA LEU A 429 17.53 13.51 10.30
C LEU A 429 17.12 14.72 11.12
N VAL A 430 17.97 15.22 12.02
CA VAL A 430 17.63 16.40 12.84
C VAL A 430 17.55 17.66 11.96
N THR A 431 18.56 17.88 11.12
CA THR A 431 18.67 19.07 10.27
C THR A 431 17.61 19.11 9.16
N THR A 432 17.20 17.96 8.62
CA THR A 432 16.03 17.86 7.73
C THR A 432 14.76 18.29 8.45
N GLY A 433 14.64 18.00 9.74
CA GLY A 433 13.45 18.34 10.53
C GLY A 433 13.37 19.83 10.76
N ILE A 434 14.51 20.46 11.03
CA ILE A 434 14.68 21.91 11.08
C ILE A 434 14.31 22.55 9.72
N GLY A 435 14.82 21.98 8.62
CA GLY A 435 14.52 22.45 7.27
C GLY A 435 13.03 22.36 6.92
N LEU A 436 12.39 21.22 7.21
CA LEU A 436 10.94 21.02 7.03
C LEU A 436 10.12 21.97 7.90
N LEU A 437 10.52 22.19 9.15
CA LEU A 437 9.88 23.17 10.02
C LEU A 437 9.95 24.58 9.42
N GLY A 438 11.09 24.93 8.81
CA GLY A 438 11.25 26.14 8.01
C GLY A 438 10.28 26.21 6.82
N ILE A 439 10.14 25.12 6.06
CA ILE A 439 9.19 25.06 4.92
C ILE A 439 7.74 25.22 5.40
N LEU A 440 7.33 24.48 6.43
CA LEU A 440 5.98 24.58 7.00
C LEU A 440 5.71 25.99 7.55
N GLY A 441 6.71 26.61 8.20
CA GLY A 441 6.62 27.98 8.68
C GLY A 441 6.49 29.02 7.56
N LEU A 442 7.17 28.84 6.43
CA LEU A 442 7.02 29.72 5.25
C LEU A 442 5.62 29.59 4.63
N ILE A 443 5.07 28.38 4.56
CA ILE A 443 3.68 28.17 4.13
C ILE A 443 2.74 28.85 5.13
N GLY A 444 2.92 28.62 6.43
CA GLY A 444 2.11 29.22 7.50
C GLY A 444 2.17 30.75 7.57
N ALA A 445 3.27 31.35 7.11
CA ALA A 445 3.41 32.80 7.02
C ALA A 445 2.55 33.43 5.91
N SER A 446 2.09 32.64 4.93
CA SER A 446 1.31 33.10 3.77
C SER A 446 -0.05 32.42 3.61
N ALA A 447 -0.34 31.41 4.44
CA ALA A 447 -1.52 30.57 4.31
C ALA A 447 -2.07 30.16 5.68
N PRO A 448 -3.37 29.81 5.77
CA PRO A 448 -3.96 29.37 7.03
C PRO A 448 -3.31 28.05 7.51
N PRO A 449 -3.40 27.72 8.81
CA PRO A 449 -2.79 26.51 9.35
C PRO A 449 -3.31 25.21 8.72
N SER A 450 -4.53 25.22 8.18
CA SER A 450 -5.10 24.12 7.39
C SER A 450 -4.32 23.85 6.11
N ALA A 451 -3.74 24.87 5.47
CA ALA A 451 -2.88 24.71 4.29
C ALA A 451 -1.54 24.03 4.64
N VAL A 452 -0.98 24.32 5.82
CA VAL A 452 0.24 23.67 6.33
C VAL A 452 0.00 22.18 6.59
N ALA A 453 -1.09 21.84 7.29
CA ALA A 453 -1.47 20.45 7.48
C ALA A 453 -1.77 19.74 6.16
N PHE A 454 -2.41 20.43 5.20
CA PHE A 454 -2.66 19.90 3.87
C PHE A 454 -1.36 19.55 3.15
N ALA A 455 -0.38 20.47 3.13
CA ALA A 455 0.93 20.22 2.52
C ALA A 455 1.64 19.02 3.16
N ALA A 456 1.62 18.91 4.50
CA ALA A 456 2.22 17.79 5.21
C ALA A 456 1.56 16.45 4.85
N ALA A 457 0.25 16.40 4.68
CA ALA A 457 -0.47 15.19 4.29
C ALA A 457 -0.33 14.85 2.80
N LEU A 458 -0.22 15.83 1.90
CA LEU A 458 0.20 15.57 0.51
C LEU A 458 1.59 14.93 0.51
N TYR A 459 2.51 15.43 1.34
CA TYR A 459 3.83 14.83 1.49
C TYR A 459 3.78 13.42 2.12
N ALA A 460 2.84 13.15 3.02
CA ALA A 460 2.59 11.81 3.55
C ALA A 460 2.15 10.83 2.45
N PHE A 461 1.23 11.25 1.56
CA PHE A 461 0.85 10.45 0.39
C PHE A 461 2.00 10.23 -0.57
N PHE A 462 2.79 11.28 -0.82
CA PHE A 462 4.01 11.17 -1.62
C PHE A 462 4.91 10.06 -1.08
N CYS A 463 5.19 10.05 0.21
CA CYS A 463 5.99 9.00 0.85
C CYS A 463 5.34 7.62 0.67
N ALA A 464 4.02 7.50 0.88
CA ALA A 464 3.28 6.24 0.74
C ALA A 464 3.20 5.69 -0.70
N TYR A 465 3.43 6.53 -1.70
CA TYR A 465 3.36 6.19 -3.13
C TYR A 465 4.74 5.96 -3.75
N THR A 466 5.80 6.45 -3.10
CA THR A 466 7.16 6.42 -3.65
C THR A 466 8.10 5.53 -2.86
N ALA A 467 7.85 5.29 -1.58
CA ALA A 467 8.69 4.47 -0.71
C ALA A 467 7.99 3.17 -0.26
N PRO A 468 8.75 2.11 0.10
CA PRO A 468 8.21 0.91 0.73
C PRO A 468 7.42 1.24 1.99
N ASP A 469 6.35 0.49 2.29
CA ASP A 469 5.37 0.84 3.33
C ASP A 469 5.99 1.12 4.71
N GLN A 470 6.98 0.34 5.15
CA GLN A 470 7.66 0.58 6.43
C GLN A 470 8.43 1.92 6.44
N THR A 471 9.07 2.25 5.32
CA THR A 471 9.82 3.50 5.16
C THR A 471 8.87 4.69 5.04
N ALA A 472 7.81 4.54 4.25
CA ALA A 472 6.75 5.54 4.13
C ALA A 472 6.14 5.85 5.50
N LEU A 473 5.83 4.83 6.30
CA LEU A 473 5.24 5.01 7.62
C LEU A 473 6.18 5.75 8.59
N MET A 474 7.47 5.42 8.61
CA MET A 474 8.45 6.19 9.38
C MET A 474 8.56 7.64 8.91
N SER A 475 8.51 7.86 7.60
CA SER A 475 8.53 9.21 7.01
C SER A 475 7.31 10.02 7.43
N ILE A 476 6.13 9.39 7.42
CA ILE A 476 4.86 10.00 7.84
C ILE A 476 4.90 10.36 9.32
N LEU A 477 5.37 9.44 10.18
CA LEU A 477 5.50 9.71 11.61
C LEU A 477 6.49 10.84 11.89
N TYR A 478 7.62 10.84 11.19
CA TYR A 478 8.62 11.90 11.28
C TYR A 478 8.04 13.27 10.86
N VAL A 479 7.34 13.34 9.72
CA VAL A 479 6.64 14.55 9.26
C VAL A 479 5.56 14.97 10.25
N GLY A 480 4.85 14.02 10.86
CA GLY A 480 3.87 14.27 11.91
C GLY A 480 4.48 14.91 13.16
N VAL A 481 5.67 14.48 13.58
CA VAL A 481 6.42 15.11 14.69
C VAL A 481 6.82 16.55 14.33
N VAL A 482 7.32 16.79 13.12
CA VAL A 482 7.68 18.14 12.65
C VAL A 482 6.43 19.05 12.58
N LEU A 483 5.32 18.52 12.09
CA LEU A 483 4.04 19.23 12.04
C LEU A 483 3.51 19.56 13.44
N ALA A 484 3.61 18.62 14.39
CA ALA A 484 3.25 18.87 15.78
C ALA A 484 4.13 19.98 16.38
N ALA A 485 5.44 19.96 16.13
CA ALA A 485 6.34 21.03 16.55
C ALA A 485 5.94 22.40 15.95
N TYR A 486 5.59 22.44 14.66
CA TYR A 486 5.07 23.65 14.03
C TYR A 486 3.84 24.22 14.76
N PHE A 487 2.88 23.36 15.14
CA PHE A 487 1.66 23.81 15.84
C PHE A 487 1.88 24.21 17.30
N VAL A 488 2.95 23.74 17.94
CA VAL A 488 3.30 24.10 19.32
C VAL A 488 4.06 25.43 19.36
N LEU A 489 4.82 25.75 18.32
CA LEU A 489 5.57 27.00 18.25
C LEU A 489 4.62 28.19 18.03
N PRO A 490 4.92 29.36 18.61
CA PRO A 490 4.16 30.57 18.34
C PRO A 490 4.28 30.93 16.85
N PRO A 491 3.29 31.63 16.25
CA PRO A 491 3.39 32.11 14.87
C PRO A 491 4.67 32.90 14.65
N LEU A 492 5.54 32.37 13.80
CA LEU A 492 6.82 32.99 13.49
C LEU A 492 6.69 33.86 12.24
N GLY A 493 7.23 35.08 12.27
CA GLY A 493 7.38 35.88 11.05
C GLY A 493 8.31 35.17 10.05
N TRP A 494 8.10 35.36 8.75
CA TRP A 494 8.74 34.59 7.65
C TRP A 494 10.28 34.51 7.71
N LEU A 495 10.96 35.47 8.35
CA LEU A 495 12.41 35.48 8.54
C LEU A 495 12.91 34.29 9.38
N VAL A 496 12.18 33.89 10.42
CA VAL A 496 12.62 32.78 11.28
C VAL A 496 12.50 31.44 10.54
N PRO A 497 11.38 31.09 9.88
CA PRO A 497 11.30 29.90 9.03
C PRO A 497 12.32 29.88 7.89
N ALA A 498 12.59 31.02 7.24
CA ALA A 498 13.66 31.13 6.25
C ALA A 498 15.04 30.83 6.86
N GLY A 499 15.32 31.37 8.04
CA GLY A 499 16.54 31.10 8.80
C GLY A 499 16.68 29.62 9.18
N LEU A 500 15.60 28.95 9.60
CA LEU A 500 15.60 27.51 9.89
C LEU A 500 15.93 26.69 8.64
N LEU A 501 15.34 27.04 7.49
CA LEU A 501 15.63 26.35 6.22
C LEU A 501 17.12 26.46 5.82
N VAL A 502 17.69 27.68 5.93
CA VAL A 502 19.11 27.91 5.64
C VAL A 502 19.99 27.18 6.65
N ALA A 503 19.70 27.29 7.95
CA ALA A 503 20.48 26.66 9.01
C ALA A 503 20.46 25.13 8.88
N GLY A 504 19.30 24.53 8.59
CA GLY A 504 19.18 23.10 8.33
C GLY A 504 20.05 22.66 7.15
N THR A 505 20.01 23.40 6.05
CA THR A 505 20.82 23.09 4.85
C THR A 505 22.32 23.20 5.13
N LEU A 506 22.78 24.28 5.78
CA LEU A 506 24.20 24.45 6.12
C LEU A 506 24.71 23.39 7.09
N ALA A 507 23.88 22.99 8.06
CA ALA A 507 24.23 21.96 9.01
C ALA A 507 24.34 20.56 8.36
N GLN A 508 23.57 20.28 7.30
CA GLN A 508 23.74 19.06 6.49
C GLN A 508 25.10 19.04 5.80
N GLU A 509 25.48 20.13 5.12
CA GLU A 509 26.79 20.22 4.47
C GLU A 509 27.96 20.10 5.48
N LEU A 510 27.84 20.76 6.64
CA LEU A 510 28.82 20.65 7.71
C LEU A 510 28.97 19.21 8.22
N SER A 511 27.87 18.46 8.30
CA SER A 511 27.91 17.08 8.79
C SER A 511 28.72 16.15 7.86
N HIS A 512 28.64 16.34 6.54
CA HIS A 512 29.50 15.64 5.59
C HIS A 512 30.98 15.94 5.82
N VAL A 513 31.35 17.19 6.12
CA VAL A 513 32.72 17.58 6.48
C VAL A 513 33.18 16.89 7.77
N VAL A 514 32.35 16.91 8.82
CA VAL A 514 32.66 16.31 10.13
C VAL A 514 32.87 14.80 10.03
N TYR A 515 31.98 14.11 9.30
CA TYR A 515 32.05 12.66 9.12
C TYR A 515 32.96 12.20 7.98
N ARG A 516 33.60 13.14 7.25
CA ARG A 516 34.47 12.89 6.10
C ARG A 516 33.78 12.08 4.98
N GLU A 517 32.51 12.37 4.73
CA GLU A 517 31.73 11.76 3.66
C GLU A 517 31.51 12.78 2.54
N ARG A 518 31.48 12.33 1.28
CA ARG A 518 31.07 13.19 0.17
C ARG A 518 29.56 13.41 0.22
N THR A 519 29.07 14.54 -0.30
CA THR A 519 27.63 14.78 -0.41
C THR A 519 27.04 14.00 -1.58
N TYR A 520 25.79 13.55 -1.47
CA TYR A 520 25.13 12.90 -2.60
C TYR A 520 24.98 13.85 -3.80
N LEU A 521 24.76 15.15 -3.54
CA LEU A 521 24.72 16.21 -4.55
C LEU A 521 25.99 16.24 -5.43
N SER A 522 27.17 16.03 -4.84
CA SER A 522 28.44 16.03 -5.58
C SER A 522 28.52 14.93 -6.66
N SER A 523 27.70 13.88 -6.57
CA SER A 523 27.71 12.77 -7.53
C SER A 523 27.09 13.12 -8.88
N TYR A 524 26.19 14.11 -8.92
CA TYR A 524 25.46 14.50 -10.13
C TYR A 524 25.57 15.98 -10.48
N GLN A 525 26.19 16.79 -9.61
CA GLN A 525 26.49 18.17 -9.95
C GLN A 525 27.33 18.24 -11.24
N GLY A 526 26.86 19.03 -12.21
CA GLY A 526 27.49 19.17 -13.53
C GLY A 526 27.00 18.18 -14.59
N GLN A 527 26.15 17.21 -14.25
CA GLN A 527 25.53 16.31 -15.22
C GLN A 527 24.30 16.94 -15.89
N ARG A 528 23.99 16.53 -17.13
CA ARG A 528 22.73 16.92 -17.79
C ARG A 528 21.55 16.37 -16.99
N GLY A 529 20.66 17.25 -16.53
CA GLY A 529 19.53 16.86 -15.68
C GLY A 529 19.79 16.98 -14.18
N ALA A 530 20.94 17.53 -13.75
CA ALA A 530 21.27 17.75 -12.34
C ALA A 530 20.16 18.45 -11.54
N TRP A 531 19.46 19.42 -12.15
CA TRP A 531 18.35 20.11 -11.49
C TRP A 531 17.17 19.18 -11.19
N GLY A 532 16.79 18.31 -12.12
CA GLY A 532 15.73 17.33 -11.89
C GLY A 532 16.10 16.32 -10.81
N GLN A 533 17.36 15.87 -10.80
CA GLN A 533 17.88 14.99 -9.74
C GLN A 533 17.98 15.70 -8.39
N PHE A 534 18.34 16.98 -8.35
CA PHE A 534 18.31 17.80 -7.14
C PHE A 534 16.90 17.88 -6.56
N VAL A 535 15.90 18.24 -7.39
CA VAL A 535 14.49 18.28 -6.95
C VAL A 535 14.04 16.93 -6.43
N LEU A 536 14.32 15.84 -7.18
CA LEU A 536 13.99 14.48 -6.78
C LEU A 536 14.65 14.09 -5.44
N HIS A 537 15.93 14.40 -5.28
CA HIS A 537 16.67 14.18 -4.04
C HIS A 537 16.06 14.96 -2.88
N SER A 538 15.74 16.24 -3.05
CA SER A 538 15.14 17.08 -2.01
C SER A 538 13.78 16.54 -1.55
N VAL A 539 12.91 16.13 -2.47
CA VAL A 539 11.59 15.60 -2.09
C VAL A 539 11.69 14.20 -1.46
N LEU A 540 12.68 13.39 -1.85
CA LEU A 540 12.91 12.06 -1.28
C LEU A 540 13.80 12.06 -0.03
N LEU A 541 14.28 13.21 0.43
CA LEU A 541 15.27 13.26 1.51
C LEU A 541 14.75 12.59 2.80
N VAL A 542 13.50 12.85 3.18
CA VAL A 542 12.88 12.23 4.37
C VAL A 542 12.82 10.70 4.24
N PRO A 543 12.18 10.10 3.20
CA PRO A 543 12.13 8.65 3.11
C PRO A 543 13.50 8.00 2.95
N LEU A 544 14.45 8.64 2.28
CA LEU A 544 15.83 8.14 2.19
C LEU A 544 16.54 8.11 3.56
N LEU A 545 16.38 9.17 4.36
CA LEU A 545 16.94 9.24 5.71
C LEU A 545 16.26 8.26 6.68
N CYS A 546 14.93 8.15 6.63
CA CYS A 546 14.20 7.15 7.41
C CYS A 546 14.64 5.73 7.04
N ARG A 547 14.84 5.44 5.74
CA ARG A 547 15.38 4.16 5.28
C ARG A 547 16.77 3.91 5.87
N ALA A 548 17.67 4.90 5.76
CA ALA A 548 19.04 4.82 6.26
C ALA A 548 19.13 4.63 7.78
N ALA A 549 18.24 5.28 8.54
CA ALA A 549 18.28 5.25 9.99
C ALA A 549 17.65 3.99 10.59
N PHE A 550 16.53 3.52 10.04
CA PHE A 550 15.69 2.50 10.70
C PHE A 550 15.71 1.12 10.04
N PHE A 551 16.07 1.04 8.75
CA PHE A 551 15.98 -0.22 7.99
C PHE A 551 17.24 -0.46 7.16
N ARG A 552 18.38 -0.06 7.73
CA ARG A 552 19.66 -0.12 7.04
C ARG A 552 19.99 -1.57 6.68
N ALA A 553 20.08 -1.83 5.38
CA ALA A 553 20.71 -3.06 4.89
C ALA A 553 22.22 -2.94 5.07
N ALA A 554 22.90 -4.04 5.38
CA ALA A 554 24.33 -4.10 5.11
C ALA A 554 24.53 -3.89 3.60
N ILE A 555 25.17 -2.79 3.20
CA ILE A 555 25.53 -2.57 1.79
C ILE A 555 26.60 -3.61 1.47
N ARG A 556 26.21 -4.66 0.75
CA ARG A 556 27.17 -5.56 0.11
C ARG A 556 27.65 -4.87 -1.16
N ASP A 557 28.95 -4.82 -1.36
CA ASP A 557 29.56 -4.49 -2.64
C ASP A 557 29.03 -5.47 -3.71
N PRO A 558 28.97 -5.11 -5.02
CA PRO A 558 28.67 -6.05 -6.10
C PRO A 558 29.46 -7.38 -6.06
N SER A 559 30.62 -7.44 -5.40
CA SER A 559 31.40 -8.64 -5.11
C SER A 559 30.88 -9.50 -3.94
N GLY A 560 29.80 -9.08 -3.28
CA GLY A 560 29.20 -9.76 -2.13
C GLY A 560 29.90 -9.50 -0.79
N GLN A 561 31.03 -8.76 -0.77
CA GLN A 561 31.71 -8.42 0.48
C GLN A 561 31.03 -7.23 1.18
N PRO A 562 30.97 -7.20 2.52
CA PRO A 562 30.53 -6.02 3.24
C PRO A 562 31.42 -4.83 2.89
N ALA A 563 30.83 -3.71 2.47
CA ALA A 563 31.58 -2.47 2.31
C ALA A 563 32.20 -2.08 3.66
N ALA A 564 33.53 -1.93 3.70
CA ALA A 564 34.31 -1.67 4.91
C ALA A 564 34.00 -0.32 5.57
#